data_AF-A0A0F9ET09-F1
#
_entry.id   AF-A0A0F9ET09-F1
#
_cell.length_a   1.000
_cell.length_b   1.000
_cell.length_c   1.000
_cell.angle_alpha   90.00
_cell.angle_beta   90.00
_cell.angle_gamma   90.00
#
_symmetry.space_group_name_H-M   'P 1'
#
loop_
_entity.id
_entity.type
_entity.pdbx_description
1 polymer ?
#
loop_
_entity_poly.entity_id
_entity_poly.type
_entity_poly.pdbx_seq_one_letter_code
_entity_poly.pdbx_strand_id
1 'polypeptide(L)'
;MSAVVHVDDMGTWIATIVDQDDDVVDVSGATTKKLSFKKPDGTTLIKTADLTNDGTDGKIQYTMLAGEVSLAGEWLWQGYVVLSGAEFYSEETHTPVEAYLVDAS
;
A
#
# COMPACT_ATOMS: atom_id res chain seq x y z
N MET A 1 -13.60 10.62 3.91
CA MET A 1 -14.03 10.39 2.52
C MET A 1 -14.05 8.89 2.31
N SER A 2 -15.19 8.31 1.97
CA SER A 2 -15.26 6.87 1.68
C SER A 2 -15.02 6.71 0.18
N ALA A 3 -13.76 6.53 -0.21
CA ALA A 3 -13.44 6.11 -1.57
C ALA A 3 -13.62 4.59 -1.61
N VAL A 4 -14.50 4.11 -2.49
CA VAL A 4 -14.66 2.68 -2.75
C VAL A 4 -13.69 2.32 -3.86
N VAL A 5 -12.89 1.28 -3.64
CA VAL A 5 -11.99 0.73 -4.66
C VAL A 5 -12.74 -0.39 -5.39
N HIS A 6 -12.71 -0.40 -6.71
CA HIS A 6 -13.28 -1.46 -7.53
C HIS A 6 -12.19 -2.37 -8.10
N VAL A 7 -12.59 -3.57 -8.51
CA VAL A 7 -11.76 -4.45 -9.32
C VAL A 7 -11.28 -3.70 -10.57
N ASP A 8 -9.99 -3.86 -10.90
CA ASP A 8 -9.27 -3.17 -11.97
C ASP A 8 -9.04 -1.65 -11.79
N ASP A 9 -9.38 -1.08 -10.63
CA ASP A 9 -9.05 0.32 -10.35
C ASP A 9 -7.53 0.55 -10.37
N MET A 10 -7.12 1.60 -11.08
CA MET A 10 -5.77 2.13 -11.06
C MET A 10 -5.69 3.27 -10.06
N GLY A 11 -4.73 3.22 -9.15
CA GLY A 11 -4.60 4.24 -8.11
C GLY A 11 -3.30 4.14 -7.34
N THR A 12 -2.92 5.24 -6.70
CA THR A 12 -1.71 5.33 -5.88
C THR A 12 -2.05 4.99 -4.43
N TRP A 13 -1.40 3.95 -3.92
CA TRP A 13 -1.50 3.50 -2.54
C TRP A 13 -0.29 4.05 -1.79
N ILE A 14 -0.52 4.70 -0.64
CA ILE A 14 0.51 5.44 0.11
C ILE A 14 0.55 4.94 1.55
N ALA A 15 1.66 4.34 1.97
CA ALA A 15 1.90 4.03 3.38
C ALA A 15 2.73 5.12 4.04
N THR A 16 2.41 5.44 5.29
CA THR A 16 3.25 6.29 6.14
C THR A 16 3.97 5.39 7.13
N ILE A 17 5.28 5.55 7.24
CA ILE A 17 6.12 4.86 8.21
C ILE A 17 6.24 5.75 9.45
N VAL A 18 5.75 5.22 10.56
CA VAL A 18 5.85 5.83 11.89
C VAL A 18 6.57 4.88 12.84
N ASP A 19 7.14 5.39 13.92
CA ASP A 19 7.70 4.58 14.99
C ASP A 19 6.63 4.18 16.02
N GLN A 20 7.07 3.59 17.13
CA GLN A 20 6.20 3.11 18.21
C GLN A 20 5.49 4.24 18.99
N ASP A 21 5.93 5.48 18.83
CA ASP A 21 5.39 6.67 19.48
C ASP A 21 4.53 7.51 18.49
N ASP A 22 4.18 6.94 17.33
CA ASP A 22 3.47 7.57 16.20
C ASP A 22 4.22 8.74 15.54
N ASP A 23 5.53 8.85 15.80
CA ASP A 23 6.38 9.86 15.17
C ASP A 23 6.79 9.42 13.76
N VAL A 24 6.75 10.36 12.82
CA VAL A 24 7.12 10.12 11.42
C VAL A 24 8.61 9.78 11.31
N VAL A 25 8.91 8.63 10.71
CA VAL A 25 10.29 8.20 10.46
C VAL A 25 10.76 8.77 9.12
N ASP A 26 11.89 9.48 9.11
CA ASP A 26 12.53 9.92 7.86
C ASP A 26 13.02 8.70 7.05
N VAL A 27 12.41 8.47 5.89
CA VAL A 27 12.72 7.34 5.00
C VAL A 27 13.57 7.73 3.78
N SER A 28 14.12 8.94 3.74
CA SER A 28 14.95 9.45 2.64
C SER A 28 16.14 8.53 2.31
N GLY A 29 16.74 7.95 3.34
CA GLY A 29 17.86 7.01 3.23
C GLY A 29 17.48 5.54 3.02
N ALA A 30 16.21 5.21 2.77
CA ALA A 30 15.74 3.83 2.69
C ALA A 30 16.36 3.08 1.51
N THR A 31 17.10 2.01 1.81
CA THR A 31 17.73 1.14 0.79
C THR A 31 16.73 0.18 0.18
N THR A 32 15.73 -0.24 0.96
CA THR A 32 14.60 -1.05 0.51
C THR A 32 13.31 -0.33 0.83
N LYS A 33 12.39 -0.31 -0.14
CA LYS A 33 11.03 0.26 -0.03
C LYS A 33 10.07 -0.69 -0.71
N LYS A 34 9.10 -1.20 0.03
CA LYS A 34 8.11 -2.15 -0.49
C LYS A 34 6.73 -1.85 0.04
N LEU A 35 5.72 -2.11 -0.78
CA LEU A 35 4.33 -2.22 -0.37
C LEU A 35 3.89 -3.67 -0.60
N SER A 36 3.46 -4.31 0.47
CA SER A 36 2.94 -5.68 0.45
C SER A 36 1.42 -5.62 0.48
N PHE A 37 0.76 -6.32 -0.43
CA PHE A 37 -0.68 -6.39 -0.54
C PHE A 37 -1.12 -7.84 -0.45
N LYS A 38 -1.85 -8.19 0.59
CA LYS A 38 -2.48 -9.49 0.76
C LYS A 38 -3.89 -9.43 0.19
N LYS A 39 -4.11 -10.24 -0.85
CA LYS A 39 -5.38 -10.40 -1.53
C LYS A 39 -6.38 -11.17 -0.67
N PRO A 40 -7.69 -11.11 -0.98
CA PRO A 40 -8.73 -11.87 -0.29
C PRO A 40 -8.54 -13.39 -0.36
N ASP A 41 -7.87 -13.90 -1.40
CA ASP A 41 -7.55 -15.32 -1.56
C ASP A 41 -6.33 -15.78 -0.73
N GLY A 42 -5.69 -14.86 0.01
CA GLY A 42 -4.51 -15.11 0.83
C GLY A 42 -3.19 -14.99 0.09
N THR A 43 -3.18 -14.74 -1.23
CA THR A 43 -1.95 -14.48 -1.98
C THR A 43 -1.39 -13.09 -1.66
N THR A 44 -0.07 -12.95 -1.64
CA THR A 44 0.60 -11.66 -1.37
C THR A 44 1.30 -11.16 -2.62
N LEU A 45 0.98 -9.94 -3.02
CA LEU A 45 1.64 -9.17 -4.06
C LEU A 45 2.60 -8.18 -3.40
N ILE A 46 3.89 -8.28 -3.71
CA ILE A 46 4.91 -7.36 -3.17
C ILE A 46 5.38 -6.44 -4.29
N LYS A 47 5.33 -5.14 -4.04
CA LYS A 47 5.69 -4.10 -5.00
C LYS A 47 6.83 -3.26 -4.46
N THR A 48 7.80 -2.95 -5.31
CA THR A 48 8.82 -1.94 -5.00
C THR A 48 8.14 -0.58 -4.98
N ALA A 49 8.30 0.14 -3.86
CA ALA A 49 7.67 1.43 -3.65
C ALA A 49 8.67 2.58 -3.88
N ASP A 50 8.14 3.72 -4.29
CA ASP A 50 8.88 4.97 -4.42
C ASP A 50 8.59 5.90 -3.24
N LEU A 51 9.42 6.92 -3.04
CA LEU A 51 9.10 8.00 -2.09
C LEU A 51 8.01 8.88 -2.70
N THR A 52 7.13 9.44 -1.86
CA THR A 52 6.14 10.42 -2.37
C THR A 52 6.77 11.77 -2.70
N ASN A 53 7.83 12.14 -1.96
CA ASN A 53 8.65 13.33 -2.13
C ASN A 53 10.13 12.96 -1.88
N ASP A 54 10.76 13.53 -0.84
CA ASP A 54 12.14 13.32 -0.43
C ASP A 54 12.27 12.27 0.68
N GLY A 55 11.14 11.77 1.20
CA GLY A 55 11.08 10.75 2.25
C GLY A 55 11.09 11.30 3.67
N THR A 56 11.25 12.61 3.86
CA THR A 56 11.21 13.24 5.20
C THR A 56 9.83 13.15 5.85
N ASP A 57 8.79 12.93 5.05
CA ASP A 57 7.42 12.75 5.51
C ASP A 57 7.06 11.29 5.83
N GLY A 58 8.04 10.37 5.76
CA GLY A 58 7.85 8.96 6.07
C GLY A 58 7.03 8.20 5.04
N LYS A 59 6.70 8.79 3.88
CA LYS A 59 5.74 8.19 2.96
C LYS A 59 6.40 7.47 1.79
N ILE A 60 5.93 6.25 1.57
CA ILE A 60 6.20 5.46 0.38
C ILE A 60 4.93 5.20 -0.39
N GLN A 61 5.03 5.08 -1.72
CA GLN A 61 3.88 4.88 -2.58
C GLN A 61 4.13 3.88 -3.69
N TYR A 62 3.03 3.30 -4.17
CA TYR A 62 3.01 2.51 -5.40
C TYR A 62 1.69 2.75 -6.12
N THR A 63 1.76 2.94 -7.44
CA THR A 63 0.57 3.03 -8.29
C THR A 63 0.26 1.65 -8.85
N MET A 64 -0.88 1.11 -8.43
CA MET A 64 -1.41 -0.14 -8.98
C MET A 64 -1.73 0.03 -10.46
N LEU A 65 -1.35 -0.96 -11.25
CA LEU A 65 -1.67 -1.05 -12.67
C LEU A 65 -3.01 -1.75 -12.88
N ALA A 66 -3.60 -1.56 -14.06
CA ALA A 66 -4.80 -2.29 -14.46
C ALA A 66 -4.56 -3.81 -14.36
N GLY A 67 -5.53 -4.55 -13.82
CA GLY A 67 -5.40 -5.99 -13.60
C GLY A 67 -4.71 -6.40 -12.30
N GLU A 68 -4.12 -5.48 -11.53
CA GLU A 68 -3.45 -5.85 -10.27
C GLU A 68 -4.44 -5.99 -9.11
N VAL A 69 -5.43 -5.09 -9.05
CA VAL A 69 -6.59 -5.17 -8.15
C VAL A 69 -7.62 -6.15 -8.74
N SER A 70 -7.25 -7.42 -8.78
CA SER A 70 -7.95 -8.44 -9.58
C SER A 70 -9.11 -9.16 -8.88
N LEU A 71 -9.32 -8.91 -7.58
CA LEU A 71 -10.26 -9.67 -6.75
C LEU A 71 -11.08 -8.72 -5.88
N ALA A 72 -12.39 -8.92 -5.86
CA ALA A 72 -13.26 -8.28 -4.89
C ALA A 72 -13.09 -8.95 -3.52
N GLY A 73 -13.25 -8.18 -2.45
CA GLY A 73 -13.10 -8.61 -1.06
C GLY A 73 -12.20 -7.68 -0.26
N GLU A 74 -11.85 -8.10 0.95
CA GLU A 74 -10.98 -7.34 1.84
C GLU A 74 -9.51 -7.52 1.46
N TRP A 75 -8.85 -6.42 1.12
CA TRP A 75 -7.41 -6.37 0.88
C TRP A 75 -6.72 -5.79 2.12
N LEU A 76 -5.62 -6.44 2.52
CA LEU A 76 -4.74 -5.96 3.58
C LEU A 76 -3.45 -5.49 2.95
N TRP A 77 -2.89 -4.38 3.41
CA TRP A 77 -1.63 -3.91 2.89
C TRP A 77 -0.80 -3.15 3.91
N GLN A 78 0.51 -3.17 3.69
CA GLN A 78 1.49 -2.63 4.62
C GLN A 78 2.74 -2.15 3.88
N GLY A 79 3.27 -1.01 4.30
CA GLY A 79 4.58 -0.51 3.89
C GLY A 79 5.71 -1.19 4.68
N TYR A 80 6.82 -1.46 4.00
CA TYR A 80 8.05 -1.97 4.58
C TYR A 80 9.23 -1.18 4.06
N VAL A 81 10.08 -0.71 4.97
CA VAL A 81 11.32 -0.01 4.62
C VAL A 81 12.50 -0.53 5.42
N VAL A 82 13.68 -0.46 4.82
CA VAL A 82 14.96 -0.75 5.49
C VAL A 82 15.81 0.52 5.51
N LEU A 83 16.14 1.00 6.70
CA LEU A 83 16.98 2.17 6.94
C LEU A 83 18.21 1.77 7.74
N SER A 84 19.41 1.92 7.15
CA SER A 84 20.68 1.67 7.86
C SER A 84 20.75 0.31 8.58
N GLY A 85 20.05 -0.71 8.07
CA GLY A 85 19.96 -2.05 8.67
C GLY A 85 18.83 -2.27 9.68
N ALA A 86 18.08 -1.22 10.04
CA ALA A 86 16.83 -1.33 10.79
C ALA A 86 15.65 -1.52 9.83
N GLU A 87 14.67 -2.32 10.25
CA GLU A 87 13.43 -2.58 9.51
C GLU A 87 12.27 -1.82 10.15
N PHE A 88 11.47 -1.16 9.34
CA PHE A 88 10.25 -0.49 9.77
C PHE A 88 9.07 -0.96 8.92
N TYR A 89 7.91 -1.03 9.57
CA TYR A 89 6.66 -1.46 8.99
C TYR A 89 5.61 -0.39 9.28
N SER A 90 4.75 -0.06 8.31
CA SER A 90 3.58 0.78 8.60
C SER A 90 2.54 0.00 9.39
N GLU A 91 1.49 0.67 9.84
CA GLU A 91 0.27 -0.03 10.23
C GLU A 91 -0.30 -0.85 9.06
N GLU A 92 -0.98 -1.96 9.40
CA GLU A 92 -1.75 -2.73 8.43
C GLU A 92 -3.03 -1.95 8.09
N THR A 93 -3.22 -1.69 6.81
CA THR A 93 -4.42 -1.00 6.33
C THR A 93 -5.36 -1.99 5.65
N HIS A 94 -6.64 -1.88 6.00
CA HIS A 94 -7.71 -2.69 5.44
C HIS A 94 -8.45 -1.87 4.40
N THR A 95 -8.64 -2.43 3.21
CA THR A 95 -9.33 -1.74 2.12
C THR A 95 -10.31 -2.69 1.45
N PRO A 96 -11.63 -2.44 1.55
CA PRO A 96 -12.60 -3.23 0.81
C PRO A 96 -12.53 -2.90 -0.69
N VAL A 97 -12.48 -3.94 -1.50
CA VAL A 97 -12.55 -3.85 -2.97
C VAL A 97 -13.87 -4.45 -3.43
N GLU A 98 -14.66 -3.68 -4.18
CA GLU A 98 -15.95 -4.10 -4.71
C GLU A 98 -15.83 -4.60 -6.15
N ALA A 99 -16.65 -5.59 -6.52
CA ALA A 99 -16.77 -5.98 -7.92
C ALA A 99 -17.53 -4.89 -8.69
N TYR A 100 -17.18 -4.69 -9.96
CA TYR A 100 -17.99 -3.81 -10.81
C TYR A 100 -19.41 -4.36 -10.92
N LEU A 101 -20.40 -3.58 -10.47
CA LEU A 101 -21.80 -3.89 -10.75
C LEU A 101 -22.03 -3.58 -12.23
N VAL A 102 -21.94 -4.59 -13.09
CA VAL A 102 -22.59 -4.50 -14.40
C VAL A 102 -24.07 -4.65 -14.15
N ASP A 103 -24.82 -3.55 -14.28
CA ASP A 103 -26.27 -3.56 -14.36
C ASP A 103 -26.65 -4.64 -15.39
N ALA A 104 -27.31 -5.71 -14.93
CA ALA A 104 -27.79 -6.74 -15.84
C ALA A 104 -28.78 -6.09 -16.82
N SER A 105 -28.35 -5.94 -18.08
CA SER A 105 -29.19 -5.47 -19.19
C SER A 105 -30.30 -6.45 -19.50
#